data_AF-A0A354C5B2-F1
#
_entry.id   AF-A0A354C5B2-F1
#
_cell.length_a   1.000
_cell.length_b   1.000
_cell.length_c   1.000
_cell.angle_alpha   90.00
_cell.angle_beta   90.00
_cell.angle_gamma   90.00
#
_symmetry.space_group_name_H-M   'P 1'
#
loop_
_entity.id
_entity.type
_entity.pdbx_description
1 polymer ?
#
loop_
_entity_poly.entity_id
_entity_poly.type
_entity_poly.pdbx_seq_one_letter_code
_entity_poly.pdbx_strand_id
1 'polypeptide(L)'
;MRKRVLMFSCVVVCFGILIGGLSDTHAQSLPDLVVTKLACVAGEGRLQITVANKSIAALPIYANPMADVYFGAMKVGIVNLKSPTSGSILKANGVATYLTYFVIPSTIAVKVVVDPLKTIKESNELNNSLTQTLAACMSQVNLDYQIK
;
A
#
# COMPACT_ATOMS: atom_id res chain seq x y z
N MET A 1 -74.04 0.53 49.94
CA MET A 1 -73.19 1.74 49.82
C MET A 1 -71.72 1.34 49.84
N ARG A 2 -70.90 2.09 49.08
CA ARG A 2 -69.42 2.09 48.95
C ARG A 2 -68.76 1.10 47.98
N LYS A 3 -68.56 1.65 46.77
CA LYS A 3 -67.55 1.36 45.73
C LYS A 3 -66.13 1.20 46.31
N ARG A 4 -65.30 0.40 45.62
CA ARG A 4 -63.93 0.78 45.21
C ARG A 4 -63.42 -0.16 44.12
N VAL A 5 -63.19 0.42 42.94
CA VAL A 5 -62.39 -0.12 41.85
C VAL A 5 -61.00 0.52 42.00
N LEU A 6 -59.92 -0.23 41.83
CA LEU A 6 -58.75 0.23 41.07
C LEU A 6 -57.85 -0.95 40.69
N MET A 7 -57.62 -1.06 39.38
CA MET A 7 -56.54 -1.83 38.75
C MET A 7 -55.18 -1.41 39.30
N PHE A 8 -54.24 -2.36 39.42
CA PHE A 8 -52.83 -2.10 39.12
C PHE A 8 -52.23 -3.27 38.34
N SER A 9 -51.66 -2.87 37.20
CA SER A 9 -50.93 -3.63 36.20
C SER A 9 -49.52 -4.02 36.70
N CYS A 10 -48.79 -4.77 35.86
CA CYS A 10 -47.32 -4.93 35.84
C CYS A 10 -46.75 -5.93 36.88
N VAL A 11 -45.83 -6.85 36.61
CA VAL A 11 -44.95 -7.16 35.46
C VAL A 11 -44.66 -8.67 35.50
N VAL A 12 -44.53 -9.26 34.31
CA VAL A 12 -44.07 -10.63 34.05
C VAL A 12 -42.68 -10.87 34.64
N VAL A 13 -42.58 -11.89 35.48
CA VAL A 13 -41.29 -12.49 35.91
C VAL A 13 -40.70 -13.22 34.70
N CYS A 14 -39.54 -12.78 34.22
CA CYS A 14 -38.69 -13.57 33.33
C CYS A 14 -37.35 -13.85 34.00
N PHE A 15 -37.11 -15.14 34.19
CA PHE A 15 -35.93 -15.80 34.73
C PHE A 15 -34.86 -15.93 33.63
N GLY A 16 -33.57 -15.74 33.98
CA GLY A 16 -32.40 -16.08 33.14
C GLY A 16 -32.08 -15.04 32.04
N ILE A 17 -30.84 -14.70 31.69
CA ILE A 17 -29.59 -15.45 31.66
C ILE A 17 -28.42 -14.46 31.82
N LEU A 18 -27.42 -14.89 32.58
CA LEU A 18 -26.13 -14.24 32.79
C LEU A 18 -25.14 -14.80 31.77
N ILE A 19 -24.85 -14.09 30.68
CA ILE A 19 -23.65 -14.36 29.84
C ILE A 19 -23.15 -13.01 29.30
N GLY A 20 -21.84 -12.80 29.50
CA GLY A 20 -21.18 -11.51 29.41
C GLY A 20 -21.13 -10.89 28.03
N GLY A 21 -20.86 -9.59 28.04
CA GLY A 21 -20.33 -8.89 26.88
C GLY A 21 -19.02 -9.56 26.47
N LEU A 22 -19.07 -10.29 25.36
CA LEU A 22 -17.88 -10.54 24.58
C LEU A 22 -17.58 -9.22 23.87
N SER A 23 -16.64 -8.47 24.43
CA SER A 23 -15.97 -7.38 23.75
C SER A 23 -15.58 -7.85 22.35
N ASP A 24 -16.00 -7.11 21.33
CA ASP A 24 -15.55 -7.29 19.95
C ASP A 24 -14.02 -7.39 19.95
N THR A 25 -13.52 -8.61 19.74
CA THR A 25 -12.11 -8.80 19.37
C THR A 25 -11.99 -8.24 17.96
N HIS A 26 -11.65 -6.95 17.85
CA HIS A 26 -11.27 -6.33 16.59
C HIS A 26 -10.19 -7.20 15.94
N ALA A 27 -10.54 -7.90 14.87
CA ALA A 27 -9.55 -8.45 13.96
C ALA A 27 -8.71 -7.26 13.47
N GLN A 28 -7.45 -7.18 13.91
CA GLN A 28 -6.54 -6.13 13.49
C GLN A 28 -6.41 -6.22 11.97
N SER A 29 -6.92 -5.23 11.24
CA SER A 29 -6.68 -5.13 9.80
C SER A 29 -5.17 -5.08 9.59
N LEU A 30 -4.65 -5.91 8.67
CA LEU A 30 -3.24 -5.91 8.28
C LEU A 30 -3.00 -4.90 7.15
N PRO A 31 -1.77 -4.35 7.00
CA PRO A 31 -1.40 -3.53 5.86
C PRO A 31 -1.58 -4.25 4.51
N ASP A 32 -1.61 -3.50 3.41
CA ASP A 32 -1.71 -4.04 2.04
C ASP A 32 -0.91 -3.19 1.06
N LEU A 33 0.36 -3.52 0.86
CA LEU A 33 1.32 -2.82 0.03
C LEU A 33 1.20 -3.29 -1.42
N VAL A 34 0.89 -2.33 -2.30
CA VAL A 34 0.71 -2.58 -3.72
C VAL A 34 1.49 -1.57 -4.53
N VAL A 35 2.23 -2.04 -5.53
CA VAL A 35 2.79 -1.18 -6.56
C VAL A 35 1.64 -0.79 -7.51
N THR A 36 1.28 0.48 -7.52
CA THR A 36 0.11 0.96 -8.28
C THR A 36 0.48 1.59 -9.62
N LYS A 37 1.73 2.04 -9.79
CA LYS A 37 2.19 2.64 -11.03
C LYS A 37 3.69 2.52 -11.21
N LEU A 38 4.11 2.26 -12.44
CA LEU A 38 5.48 2.42 -12.92
C LEU A 38 5.47 3.43 -14.07
N ALA A 39 6.43 4.35 -14.06
CA ALA A 39 6.55 5.37 -15.10
C ALA A 39 8.02 5.69 -15.40
N CYS A 40 8.30 6.01 -16.66
CA CYS A 40 9.55 6.65 -17.05
C CYS A 40 9.35 8.17 -17.00
N VAL A 41 10.19 8.89 -16.26
CA VAL A 41 10.13 10.37 -16.17
C VAL A 41 10.89 10.99 -17.34
N ALA A 42 10.15 11.70 -18.19
CA ALA A 42 10.69 12.31 -19.41
C ALA A 42 11.86 13.27 -19.12
N GLY A 43 12.78 13.37 -20.08
CA GLY A 43 13.99 14.18 -19.95
C GLY A 43 15.11 13.41 -19.24
N GLU A 44 14.84 12.89 -18.05
CA GLU A 44 15.85 12.16 -17.24
C GLU A 44 15.89 10.65 -17.50
N GLY A 45 14.81 10.07 -18.03
CA GLY A 45 14.71 8.61 -18.25
C GLY A 45 14.61 7.77 -16.99
N ARG A 46 14.46 8.40 -15.82
CA ARG A 46 14.45 7.71 -14.53
C ARG A 46 13.12 7.00 -14.29
N LEU A 47 13.18 5.84 -13.65
CA LEU A 47 12.00 5.13 -13.17
C LEU A 47 11.40 5.88 -11.96
N GLN A 48 10.11 6.19 -12.06
CA GLN A 48 9.25 6.56 -10.95
C GLN A 48 8.33 5.40 -10.58
N ILE A 49 8.25 5.12 -9.28
CA ILE A 49 7.42 4.07 -8.71
C ILE A 49 6.36 4.73 -7.83
N THR A 50 5.11 4.29 -7.93
CA THR A 50 4.06 4.62 -6.95
C THR A 50 3.69 3.36 -6.17
N VAL A 51 3.69 3.47 -4.85
CA VAL A 51 3.26 2.39 -3.95
C VAL A 51 2.14 2.93 -3.06
N ALA A 52 1.14 2.10 -2.80
CA ALA A 52 0.07 2.39 -1.87
C ALA A 52 0.03 1.33 -0.77
N ASN A 53 -0.26 1.75 0.46
CA ASN A 53 -0.89 0.90 1.46
C ASN A 53 -2.40 1.04 1.28
N LYS A 54 -3.05 0.05 0.65
CA LYS A 54 -4.47 0.09 0.27
C LYS A 54 -5.43 -0.27 1.41
N SER A 55 -4.89 -0.60 2.57
CA SER A 55 -5.67 -0.98 3.74
C SER A 55 -5.96 0.23 4.65
N ILE A 56 -6.91 0.04 5.56
CA ILE A 56 -7.14 0.95 6.69
C ILE A 56 -6.15 0.74 7.85
N ALA A 57 -5.21 -0.19 7.73
CA ALA A 57 -4.18 -0.45 8.72
C ALA A 57 -2.93 0.37 8.41
N ALA A 58 -2.29 0.95 9.42
CA ALA A 58 -0.94 1.50 9.27
C ALA A 58 0.12 0.38 9.19
N LEU A 59 1.29 0.68 8.63
CA LEU A 59 2.44 -0.20 8.77
C LEU A 59 2.91 -0.23 10.23
N PRO A 60 3.39 -1.39 10.74
CA PRO A 60 4.01 -1.44 12.05
C PRO A 60 5.17 -0.45 12.17
N ILE A 61 5.34 0.19 13.33
CA ILE A 61 6.38 1.22 13.55
C ILE A 61 7.82 0.69 13.33
N TYR A 62 8.03 -0.60 13.51
CA TYR A 62 9.30 -1.29 13.31
C TYR A 62 9.51 -1.79 11.88
N ALA A 63 8.48 -1.74 11.03
CA ALA A 63 8.56 -2.22 9.66
C ALA A 63 9.66 -1.49 8.89
N ASN A 64 10.38 -2.20 8.02
CA ASN A 64 11.40 -1.64 7.15
C ASN A 64 11.08 -1.94 5.67
N PRO A 65 10.04 -1.30 5.10
CA PRO A 65 9.56 -1.65 3.77
C PRO A 65 10.63 -1.32 2.71
N MET A 66 10.98 -2.32 1.92
CA MET A 66 11.93 -2.23 0.79
C MET A 66 11.24 -2.67 -0.49
N ALA A 67 11.72 -2.20 -1.65
CA ALA A 67 11.30 -2.74 -2.93
C ALA A 67 12.49 -3.18 -3.76
N ASP A 68 12.41 -4.38 -4.33
CA ASP A 68 13.35 -4.82 -5.36
C ASP A 68 12.88 -4.32 -6.73
N VAL A 69 13.84 -3.85 -7.54
CA VAL A 69 13.60 -3.41 -8.91
C VAL A 69 14.35 -4.31 -9.88
N TYR A 70 13.66 -4.75 -10.93
CA TYR A 70 14.19 -5.60 -11.99
C TYR A 70 13.95 -4.98 -13.35
N PHE A 71 14.95 -5.06 -14.22
CA PHE A 71 14.83 -4.80 -15.66
C PHE A 71 15.03 -6.11 -16.41
N GLY A 72 14.00 -6.58 -17.11
CA GLY A 72 13.93 -7.96 -17.60
C GLY A 72 14.04 -8.95 -16.44
N ALA A 73 14.98 -9.89 -16.55
CA ALA A 73 15.27 -10.87 -15.51
C ALA A 73 16.30 -10.39 -14.47
N MET A 74 16.95 -9.24 -14.68
CA MET A 74 18.06 -8.77 -13.85
C MET A 74 17.57 -7.82 -12.74
N LYS A 75 17.94 -8.11 -11.49
CA LYS A 75 17.77 -7.17 -10.37
C LYS A 75 18.74 -6.00 -10.54
N VAL A 76 18.22 -4.78 -10.68
CA VAL A 76 19.04 -3.57 -10.86
C VAL A 76 19.27 -2.81 -9.55
N GLY A 77 18.46 -3.06 -8.53
CA GLY A 77 18.71 -2.51 -7.20
C GLY A 77 17.52 -2.61 -6.26
N ILE A 78 17.60 -1.83 -5.19
CA ILE A 78 16.63 -1.79 -4.08
C ILE A 78 16.25 -0.33 -3.82
N VAL A 79 14.97 -0.08 -3.51
CA VAL A 79 14.45 1.21 -3.08
C VAL A 79 14.01 1.13 -1.61
N ASN A 80 14.51 2.07 -0.80
CA ASN A 80 14.04 2.22 0.58
C ASN A 80 12.69 2.96 0.60
N LEU A 81 11.62 2.28 1.01
CA LEU A 81 10.27 2.84 0.99
C LEU A 81 9.96 3.75 2.20
N LYS A 82 10.91 3.95 3.12
CA LYS A 82 10.82 4.98 4.18
C LYS A 82 11.24 6.37 3.72
N SER A 83 11.86 6.48 2.54
CA SER A 83 12.37 7.75 2.01
C SER A 83 11.72 8.10 0.67
N PRO A 84 10.40 8.35 0.64
CA PRO A 84 9.71 8.70 -0.58
C PRO A 84 10.13 10.08 -1.09
N THR A 85 10.02 10.26 -2.41
CA THR A 85 10.11 11.59 -3.02
C THR A 85 8.92 12.45 -2.62
N SER A 86 7.72 11.84 -2.53
CA SER A 86 6.53 12.50 -1.98
C SER A 86 5.55 11.49 -1.39
N GLY A 87 4.73 11.94 -0.44
CA GLY A 87 3.72 11.11 0.22
C GLY A 87 4.29 10.20 1.31
N SER A 88 3.53 9.17 1.69
CA SER A 88 3.96 8.16 2.67
C SER A 88 3.04 6.95 2.62
N ILE A 89 3.63 5.75 2.64
CA ILE A 89 2.90 4.48 2.77
C ILE A 89 2.72 4.03 4.24
N LEU A 90 3.36 4.72 5.20
CA LEU A 90 3.39 4.27 6.60
C LEU A 90 2.01 4.33 7.28
N LYS A 91 1.16 5.24 6.82
CA LYS A 91 -0.20 5.42 7.32
C LYS A 91 -1.21 4.55 6.56
N ALA A 92 -2.36 4.32 7.18
CA ALA A 92 -3.54 3.77 6.52
C ALA A 92 -3.88 4.57 5.26
N ASN A 93 -4.25 3.87 4.18
CA ASN A 93 -4.53 4.45 2.86
C ASN A 93 -3.41 5.34 2.31
N GLY A 94 -2.18 5.15 2.80
CA GLY A 94 -1.01 5.95 2.43
C GLY A 94 -0.60 5.67 0.99
N VAL A 95 -0.24 6.72 0.25
CA VAL A 95 0.32 6.63 -1.09
C VAL A 95 1.63 7.41 -1.11
N ALA A 96 2.64 6.85 -1.75
CA ALA A 96 3.92 7.50 -1.93
C ALA A 96 4.48 7.29 -3.33
N THR A 97 5.27 8.25 -3.78
CA THR A 97 6.04 8.17 -5.03
C THR A 97 7.53 8.18 -4.74
N TYR A 98 8.28 7.45 -5.57
CA TYR A 98 9.72 7.27 -5.45
C TYR A 98 10.33 7.53 -6.83
N LEU A 99 11.01 8.66 -6.99
CA LEU A 99 11.89 8.92 -8.12
C LEU A 99 13.21 8.21 -7.84
N THR A 100 13.53 7.21 -8.65
CA THR A 100 14.74 6.40 -8.46
C THR A 100 15.91 6.95 -9.28
N TYR A 101 17.10 6.41 -9.05
CA TYR A 101 18.27 6.65 -9.93
C TYR A 101 18.35 5.65 -11.10
N PHE A 102 17.42 4.69 -11.20
CA PHE A 102 17.42 3.70 -12.27
C PHE A 102 16.94 4.34 -13.56
N VAL A 103 17.83 4.43 -14.54
CA VAL A 103 17.53 4.95 -15.88
C VAL A 103 17.04 3.81 -16.76
N ILE A 104 15.93 4.02 -17.47
CA ILE A 104 15.36 3.06 -18.42
C ILE A 104 16.07 3.25 -19.77
N PRO A 105 17.00 2.35 -20.16
CA PRO A 105 17.93 2.59 -21.26
C PRO A 105 17.31 2.33 -22.64
N SER A 106 16.28 1.51 -22.69
CA SER A 106 15.57 1.08 -23.89
C SER A 106 14.18 0.60 -23.48
N THR A 107 13.35 0.21 -24.46
CA THR A 107 12.09 -0.47 -24.15
C THR A 107 12.36 -1.79 -23.44
N ILE A 108 11.92 -1.91 -22.18
CA ILE A 108 12.23 -3.07 -21.33
C ILE A 108 11.08 -3.37 -20.36
N ALA A 109 10.94 -4.64 -19.98
CA ALA A 109 10.05 -5.05 -18.91
C ALA A 109 10.62 -4.60 -17.56
N VAL A 110 9.88 -3.77 -16.83
CA VAL A 110 10.23 -3.35 -15.48
C VAL A 110 9.34 -4.08 -14.50
N LYS A 111 9.93 -4.76 -13.52
CA LYS A 111 9.22 -5.38 -12.41
C LYS A 111 9.66 -4.75 -11.10
N VAL A 112 8.69 -4.40 -10.27
CA VAL A 112 8.93 -3.96 -8.89
C VAL A 112 8.21 -4.92 -7.95
N VAL A 113 8.90 -5.33 -6.89
CA VAL A 113 8.35 -6.18 -5.82
C VAL A 113 8.55 -5.47 -4.49
N VAL A 114 7.47 -5.08 -3.83
CA VAL A 114 7.50 -4.49 -2.48
C VAL A 114 7.50 -5.57 -1.42
N ASP A 115 8.26 -5.36 -0.34
CA ASP A 115 8.54 -6.34 0.70
C ASP A 115 8.89 -7.75 0.16
N PRO A 116 9.92 -7.87 -0.70
CA PRO A 116 10.26 -9.13 -1.36
C PRO A 116 10.66 -10.25 -0.38
N LEU A 117 11.03 -9.88 0.86
CA LEU A 117 11.39 -10.80 1.93
C LEU A 117 10.21 -11.15 2.85
N LYS A 118 9.01 -10.59 2.61
CA LYS A 118 7.79 -10.83 3.39
C LYS A 118 7.99 -10.59 4.89
N THR A 119 8.67 -9.50 5.21
CA THR A 119 8.99 -9.10 6.59
C THR A 119 7.84 -8.35 7.27
N ILE A 120 6.92 -7.82 6.48
CA ILE A 120 5.71 -7.15 6.91
C ILE A 120 4.56 -8.12 6.66
N LYS A 121 3.80 -8.47 7.69
CA LYS A 121 2.63 -9.33 7.51
C LYS A 121 1.50 -8.52 6.90
N GLU A 122 1.06 -8.90 5.71
CA GLU A 122 0.05 -8.18 4.95
C GLU A 122 -1.28 -8.92 4.89
N SER A 123 -2.34 -8.21 4.52
CA SER A 123 -3.65 -8.83 4.26
C SER A 123 -3.66 -9.59 2.93
N ASN A 124 -2.77 -9.25 2.01
CA ASN A 124 -2.55 -9.95 0.75
C ASN A 124 -1.07 -9.93 0.40
N GLU A 125 -0.47 -11.10 0.24
CA GLU A 125 0.97 -11.28 -0.05
C GLU A 125 1.23 -11.50 -1.55
N LEU A 126 0.19 -11.46 -2.38
CA LEU A 126 0.22 -11.82 -3.81
C LEU A 126 0.13 -10.62 -4.75
N ASN A 127 -0.17 -9.43 -4.23
CA ASN A 127 -0.33 -8.18 -4.97
C ASN A 127 0.85 -7.19 -4.77
N ASN A 128 1.90 -7.64 -4.09
CA ASN A 128 3.14 -6.90 -3.84
C ASN A 128 4.00 -6.64 -5.09
N SER A 129 3.57 -7.06 -6.28
CA SER A 129 4.38 -6.88 -7.49
C SER A 129 3.60 -6.36 -8.67
N LEU A 130 4.26 -5.50 -9.44
CA LEU A 130 3.78 -5.02 -10.73
C LEU A 130 4.90 -5.19 -11.75
N THR A 131 4.54 -5.72 -12.92
CA THR A 131 5.42 -5.79 -14.09
C THR A 131 4.78 -5.00 -15.22
N GLN A 132 5.55 -4.11 -15.84
CA GLN A 132 5.10 -3.28 -16.95
C GLN A 132 6.24 -3.06 -17.95
N THR A 133 5.95 -3.19 -19.24
CA THR A 133 6.90 -2.77 -20.29
C THR A 133 6.90 -1.24 -20.39
N LEU A 134 8.06 -0.63 -20.20
CA LEU A 134 8.26 0.81 -20.32
C LEU A 134 9.20 1.11 -21.48
N ALA A 135 8.84 2.08 -22.31
CA ALA A 135 9.73 2.64 -23.33
C ALA A 135 10.75 3.60 -22.68
N ALA A 136 11.93 3.71 -23.29
CA ALA A 136 12.88 4.76 -22.91
C ALA A 136 12.28 6.14 -23.17
N CYS A 137 12.46 7.04 -22.21
CA CYS A 137 11.93 8.41 -22.25
C CYS A 137 13.00 9.47 -21.97
N MET A 138 14.28 9.10 -22.04
CA MET A 138 15.37 10.07 -22.07
C MET A 138 15.24 10.94 -23.31
N SER A 139 15.45 12.25 -23.14
CA SER A 139 15.61 13.13 -24.30
C SER A 139 16.92 12.77 -25.00
N GLN A 140 16.85 12.42 -26.29
CA GLN A 140 18.04 12.33 -27.12
C GLN A 140 18.61 13.75 -27.25
N VAL A 141 19.79 14.01 -26.70
CA VAL A 141 20.51 15.24 -27.04
C VAL A 141 20.88 15.11 -28.52
N ASN A 142 20.28 15.94 -29.36
CA ASN A 142 20.61 15.96 -30.77
C ASN A 142 22.02 16.57 -30.92
N LEU A 143 23.03 15.71 -31.13
CA LEU A 143 24.42 16.12 -31.27
C LEU A 143 24.74 16.72 -32.65
N ASP A 144 23.74 16.88 -33.53
CA ASP A 144 23.92 17.45 -34.87
C ASP A 144 24.16 18.98 -34.88
N TYR A 145 24.11 19.64 -33.72
CA TYR A 145 24.36 21.07 -33.59
C TYR A 145 25.76 21.35 -33.03
N GLN A 146 26.84 21.04 -33.75
CA GLN A 146 28.19 21.61 -33.47
C GLN A 146 29.16 21.67 -34.68
N ILE A 147 28.70 21.57 -35.94
CA ILE A 147 29.58 21.90 -37.08
C ILE A 147 28.87 22.87 -38.02
N LYS A 148 29.05 24.18 -37.78
CA LYS A 148 28.97 25.24 -38.78
C LYS A 148 30.07 26.25 -38.52
#